data_AF-A0A7C1QVG2-F1
#
_entry.id   AF-A0A7C1QVG2-F1
#
_cell.length_a   1.000
_cell.length_b   1.000
_cell.length_c   1.000
_cell.angle_alpha   90.00
_cell.angle_beta   90.00
_cell.angle_gamma   90.00
#
_symmetry.space_group_name_H-M   'P 1'
#
loop_
_entity.id
_entity.type
_entity.pdbx_description
1 polymer ?
#
loop_
_entity_poly.entity_id
_entity_poly.type
_entity_poly.pdbx_seq_one_letter_code
_entity_poly.pdbx_strand_id
1 'polypeptide(L)'
;MTNIKKAFYFMLGLVFIQLLYSGFIPLVNAEVEIQNSYSQNLNFNKTYVYEVSQFGDSVGWYNFTPWPENSFEGDWKTNPGGQIKINLSGFYNKDVNDWGNIFNDPIPWYDIEFYENNLGILDMNFTLSNRSNSEVARALTLGYNSFQPGFLIPNENLTNVKDLAINQSDPGGLYDIDGDLVLEETHNFLYIGFEQTGGGQKTFLVYDKFTGLLVWAKTSIFGYMLEIRSLNFTLDISSSFKYNVLQFGGAAGWYNFTPWPGNSFEGDWKTNIGGQIIVNLTGYYNKDSNDWGNVIDDPIPWFDIEIIENNSGILMTNFSLTNRSNSELSWAFTLGYNNFQSGFIIQIIDNITRVKKLALDGASGFVNGLVSVVDTQLTIKITFDQIGGGQQTNLIYEKQTGLLLWANTSIGSYLLEIVLDNYVPWESVGEEISHIDNSLLKFLPYIFIASISIILISASLITSRFKTKFRKFNKYILIAIIATASFTSFFVFTSSIEISEVNEPLREVQDIYLIVDYGNGTIKTWENFELTNYNTTAFDALTKWCEIEYTDYGDMGIIVESVNDIGGNWRYSINDEFPGVSAYKYNLQNGDTVKWIFGF
;
A
#
# COMPACT_ATOMS: atom_id res chain seq x y z
N MET A 1 -46.91 -1.03 -68.12
CA MET A 1 -45.45 -0.97 -67.84
C MET A 1 -45.05 -0.01 -66.72
N THR A 2 -45.87 0.99 -66.36
CA THR A 2 -45.56 2.02 -65.36
C THR A 2 -45.61 1.52 -63.90
N ASN A 3 -46.38 0.48 -63.59
CA ASN A 3 -46.52 -0.04 -62.22
C ASN A 3 -45.40 -1.03 -61.82
N ILE A 4 -44.75 -1.69 -62.79
CA ILE A 4 -43.64 -2.62 -62.53
C ILE A 4 -42.38 -1.85 -62.10
N LYS A 5 -42.14 -0.65 -62.65
CA LYS A 5 -41.02 0.19 -62.23
C LYS A 5 -41.17 0.66 -60.77
N LYS A 6 -42.39 1.02 -60.34
CA LYS A 6 -42.65 1.43 -58.96
C LYS A 6 -42.49 0.29 -57.96
N ALA A 7 -42.95 -0.92 -58.31
CA ALA A 7 -42.73 -2.12 -57.50
C ALA A 7 -41.24 -2.50 -57.40
N PHE A 8 -40.48 -2.33 -58.49
CA PHE A 8 -39.04 -2.59 -58.52
C PHE A 8 -38.26 -1.60 -57.64
N TYR A 9 -38.58 -0.29 -57.68
CA TYR A 9 -37.96 0.70 -56.78
C TYR A 9 -38.34 0.51 -55.31
N PHE A 10 -39.57 0.06 -55.02
CA PHE A 10 -40.00 -0.25 -53.67
C PHE A 10 -39.29 -1.50 -53.09
N MET A 11 -39.13 -2.54 -53.92
CA MET A 11 -38.34 -3.74 -53.57
C MET A 11 -36.85 -3.41 -53.40
N LEU A 12 -36.26 -2.57 -54.27
CA LEU A 12 -34.88 -2.10 -54.10
C LEU A 12 -34.71 -1.29 -52.81
N GLY A 13 -35.69 -0.46 -52.47
CA GLY A 13 -35.70 0.32 -51.23
C GLY A 13 -35.78 -0.58 -49.98
N LEU A 14 -36.59 -1.64 -50.02
CA LEU A 14 -36.68 -2.61 -48.93
C LEU A 14 -35.38 -3.42 -48.76
N VAL A 15 -34.74 -3.84 -49.87
CA VAL A 15 -33.44 -4.53 -49.82
C VAL A 15 -32.32 -3.59 -49.34
N PHE A 16 -32.38 -2.31 -49.69
CA PHE A 16 -31.41 -1.30 -49.21
C PHE A 16 -31.59 -0.99 -47.71
N ILE A 17 -32.84 -0.98 -47.21
CA ILE A 17 -33.12 -0.85 -45.77
C ILE A 17 -32.69 -2.11 -45.03
N GLN A 18 -32.87 -3.30 -45.61
CA GLN A 18 -32.39 -4.54 -45.00
C GLN A 18 -30.86 -4.62 -44.96
N LEU A 19 -30.16 -4.10 -45.98
CA LEU A 19 -28.69 -3.95 -46.00
C LEU A 19 -28.18 -2.87 -45.03
N LEU A 20 -28.98 -1.84 -44.73
CA LEU A 20 -28.66 -0.86 -43.68
C LEU A 20 -28.86 -1.41 -42.27
N TYR A 21 -29.70 -2.45 -42.09
CA TYR A 21 -29.91 -3.12 -40.81
C TYR A 21 -29.10 -4.42 -40.62
N SER A 22 -28.58 -5.04 -41.69
CA SER A 22 -27.77 -6.26 -41.62
C SER A 22 -26.25 -5.99 -41.60
N GLY A 23 -25.82 -4.73 -41.49
CA GLY A 23 -24.43 -4.29 -41.57
C GLY A 23 -23.87 -3.60 -40.32
N PHE A 24 -24.60 -3.61 -39.21
CA PHE A 24 -24.08 -3.20 -37.91
C PHE A 24 -24.42 -4.29 -36.87
N ILE A 25 -23.75 -5.44 -36.99
CA ILE A 25 -23.17 -5.98 -35.77
C ILE A 25 -22.21 -4.86 -35.34
N PRO A 26 -22.31 -4.29 -34.13
CA PRO A 26 -21.20 -3.50 -33.65
C PRO A 26 -20.01 -4.45 -33.66
N LEU A 27 -19.16 -4.35 -34.68
CA LEU A 27 -17.75 -4.48 -34.45
C LEU A 27 -17.47 -3.36 -33.47
N VAL A 28 -17.61 -3.68 -32.18
CA VAL A 28 -16.82 -3.05 -31.15
C VAL A 28 -15.39 -3.35 -31.61
N ASN A 29 -14.85 -2.45 -32.43
CA ASN A 29 -13.41 -2.39 -32.60
C ASN A 29 -12.90 -2.24 -31.18
N ALA A 30 -12.11 -3.21 -30.73
CA ALA A 30 -11.43 -3.13 -29.45
C ALA A 30 -10.83 -1.73 -29.32
N GLU A 31 -11.09 -1.05 -28.20
CA GLU A 31 -10.15 -0.03 -27.77
C GLU A 31 -8.87 -0.81 -27.43
N VAL A 32 -8.00 -0.97 -28.44
CA VAL A 32 -6.66 -1.56 -28.29
C VAL A 32 -5.76 -0.63 -27.47
N GLU A 33 -6.25 0.58 -27.16
CA GLU A 33 -5.56 1.53 -26.31
C GLU A 33 -5.81 1.21 -24.84
N ILE A 34 -4.73 1.00 -24.10
CA ILE A 34 -4.78 0.81 -22.65
C ILE A 34 -5.31 2.09 -22.04
N GLN A 35 -6.34 1.98 -21.22
CA GLN A 35 -6.90 3.15 -20.53
C GLN A 35 -5.85 3.85 -19.67
N ASN A 36 -5.89 5.18 -19.60
CA ASN A 36 -4.89 5.98 -18.89
C ASN A 36 -4.73 5.62 -17.40
N SER A 37 -5.79 5.09 -16.78
CA SER A 37 -5.78 4.64 -15.39
C SER A 37 -4.97 3.36 -15.16
N TYR A 38 -4.56 2.67 -16.23
CA TYR A 38 -3.77 1.44 -16.20
C TYR A 38 -2.41 1.63 -16.86
N SER A 39 -1.50 0.71 -16.55
CA SER A 39 -0.11 0.79 -16.97
C SER A 39 0.01 0.62 -18.47
N GLN A 40 0.60 1.61 -19.13
CA GLN A 40 0.87 1.58 -20.57
C GLN A 40 1.94 0.56 -20.95
N ASN A 41 2.60 -0.06 -19.96
CA ASN A 41 3.58 -1.12 -20.15
C ASN A 41 2.95 -2.53 -20.24
N LEU A 42 1.63 -2.66 -20.11
CA LEU A 42 0.94 -3.94 -20.29
C LEU A 42 1.07 -4.44 -21.73
N ASN A 43 1.24 -5.75 -21.89
CA ASN A 43 1.36 -6.37 -23.20
C ASN A 43 0.13 -7.24 -23.50
N PHE A 44 -0.73 -6.79 -24.42
CA PHE A 44 -1.92 -7.53 -24.90
C PHE A 44 -1.59 -8.82 -25.64
N ASN A 45 -0.37 -8.99 -26.14
CA ASN A 45 0.04 -10.19 -26.84
C ASN A 45 0.74 -11.20 -25.91
N LYS A 46 0.84 -10.89 -24.61
CA LYS A 46 1.50 -11.74 -23.62
C LYS A 46 0.44 -12.52 -22.84
N THR A 47 0.64 -13.83 -22.75
CA THR A 47 -0.07 -14.66 -21.78
C THR A 47 0.58 -14.52 -20.41
N TYR A 48 -0.20 -14.15 -19.41
CA TYR A 48 0.20 -14.17 -18.01
C TYR A 48 -0.21 -15.52 -17.41
N VAL A 49 0.72 -16.15 -16.70
CA VAL A 49 0.64 -17.51 -16.19
C VAL A 49 0.80 -17.47 -14.69
N TYR A 50 -0.14 -18.09 -14.01
CA TYR A 50 -0.18 -18.20 -12.56
C TYR A 50 -0.07 -19.67 -12.19
N GLU A 51 0.95 -20.02 -11.41
CA GLU A 51 1.09 -21.34 -10.81
C GLU A 51 0.16 -21.47 -9.61
N VAL A 52 -0.51 -22.60 -9.49
CA VAL A 52 -1.43 -22.91 -8.39
C VAL A 52 -0.68 -23.70 -7.32
N SER A 53 -0.59 -23.19 -6.10
CA SER A 53 0.04 -23.91 -4.98
C SER A 53 -0.98 -24.59 -4.07
N GLN A 54 -2.20 -24.05 -3.98
CA GLN A 54 -3.32 -24.62 -3.22
C GLN A 54 -4.61 -24.48 -4.02
N PHE A 55 -5.44 -25.53 -4.04
CA PHE A 55 -6.76 -25.51 -4.63
C PHE A 55 -7.69 -26.44 -3.83
N GLY A 56 -8.94 -26.01 -3.66
CA GLY A 56 -10.00 -26.83 -3.07
C GLY A 56 -10.60 -27.80 -4.08
N ASP A 57 -11.93 -27.88 -4.09
CA ASP A 57 -12.68 -28.69 -5.05
C ASP A 57 -13.11 -27.87 -6.28
N SER A 58 -13.69 -28.56 -7.26
CA SER A 58 -14.27 -27.96 -8.47
C SER A 58 -15.30 -26.88 -8.14
N VAL A 59 -15.28 -25.78 -8.89
CA VAL A 59 -16.17 -24.63 -8.69
C VAL A 59 -16.95 -24.32 -9.97
N GLY A 60 -18.24 -24.05 -9.84
CA GLY A 60 -19.07 -23.63 -10.96
C GLY A 60 -18.75 -22.19 -11.39
N TRP A 61 -18.59 -21.96 -12.69
CA TRP A 61 -18.49 -20.63 -13.26
C TRP A 61 -19.88 -20.08 -13.59
N TYR A 62 -20.18 -18.88 -13.10
CA TYR A 62 -21.43 -18.18 -13.37
C TYR A 62 -21.13 -16.81 -13.98
N ASN A 63 -21.64 -16.56 -15.19
CA ASN A 63 -21.55 -15.27 -15.85
C ASN A 63 -22.62 -14.29 -15.32
N PHE A 64 -22.61 -13.05 -15.81
CA PHE A 64 -23.56 -12.01 -15.40
C PHE A 64 -24.93 -12.04 -16.11
N THR A 65 -25.24 -13.09 -16.87
CA THR A 65 -26.58 -13.26 -17.46
C THR A 65 -27.61 -13.46 -16.32
N PRO A 66 -28.76 -12.76 -16.34
CA PRO A 66 -29.74 -12.86 -15.26
C PRO A 66 -30.26 -14.29 -15.05
N TRP A 67 -30.22 -14.76 -13.81
CA TRP A 67 -30.79 -16.07 -13.45
C TRP A 67 -32.32 -16.08 -13.71
N PRO A 68 -32.91 -17.17 -14.24
CA PRO A 68 -32.34 -18.49 -14.48
C PRO A 68 -31.77 -18.73 -15.90
N GLU A 69 -31.60 -17.69 -16.71
CA GLU A 69 -31.17 -17.84 -18.10
C GLU A 69 -29.68 -18.20 -18.17
N ASN A 70 -29.37 -19.50 -18.29
CA ASN A 70 -28.07 -20.05 -18.71
C ASN A 70 -26.80 -19.35 -18.15
N SER A 71 -26.83 -18.89 -16.90
CA SER A 71 -25.69 -18.18 -16.31
C SER A 71 -24.53 -19.12 -15.96
N PHE A 72 -24.82 -20.40 -15.76
CA PHE A 72 -23.81 -21.44 -15.52
C PHE A 72 -23.09 -21.83 -16.81
N GLU A 73 -21.77 -21.70 -16.83
CA GLU A 73 -20.93 -22.02 -18.00
C GLU A 73 -20.14 -23.32 -17.86
N GLY A 74 -20.22 -23.97 -16.70
CA GLY A 74 -19.54 -25.22 -16.40
C GLY A 74 -18.72 -25.15 -15.13
N ASP A 75 -18.21 -26.30 -14.70
CA ASP A 75 -17.33 -26.38 -13.56
C ASP A 75 -15.87 -26.30 -14.00
N TRP A 76 -15.11 -25.41 -13.36
CA TRP A 76 -13.67 -25.33 -13.52
C TRP A 76 -12.97 -25.96 -12.32
N LYS A 77 -11.81 -26.55 -12.60
CA LYS A 77 -10.92 -27.13 -11.59
C LYS A 77 -9.48 -27.03 -12.04
N THR A 78 -8.60 -27.03 -11.05
CA THR A 78 -7.14 -27.14 -11.17
C THR A 78 -6.64 -27.94 -9.95
N ASN A 79 -5.34 -27.94 -9.67
CA ASN A 79 -4.74 -28.59 -8.51
C ASN A 79 -3.34 -28.00 -8.23
N PRO A 80 -2.68 -28.36 -7.10
CA PRO A 80 -1.30 -27.94 -6.86
C PRO A 80 -0.34 -28.33 -8.00
N GLY A 81 0.45 -27.35 -8.44
CA GLY A 81 1.31 -27.41 -9.63
C GLY A 81 0.58 -27.19 -10.96
N GLY A 82 -0.75 -27.03 -10.94
CA GLY A 82 -1.54 -26.62 -12.09
C GLY A 82 -1.32 -25.14 -12.45
N GLN A 83 -2.00 -24.66 -13.48
CA GLN A 83 -1.84 -23.29 -13.96
C GLN A 83 -3.17 -22.61 -14.31
N ILE A 84 -3.23 -21.31 -14.06
CA ILE A 84 -4.25 -20.41 -14.63
C ILE A 84 -3.52 -19.49 -15.61
N LYS A 85 -3.98 -19.46 -16.86
CA LYS A 85 -3.43 -18.57 -17.88
C LYS A 85 -4.47 -17.53 -18.25
N ILE A 86 -4.06 -16.27 -18.30
CA ILE A 86 -4.90 -15.16 -18.75
C ILE A 86 -4.22 -14.46 -19.93
N ASN A 87 -5.03 -14.06 -20.90
CA ASN A 87 -4.62 -13.22 -22.00
C ASN A 87 -5.54 -12.00 -22.03
N LEU A 88 -4.98 -10.79 -22.05
CA LEU A 88 -5.75 -9.55 -22.06
C LEU A 88 -6.40 -9.37 -23.44
N SER A 89 -7.72 -9.46 -23.52
CA SER A 89 -8.47 -9.33 -24.77
C SER A 89 -8.81 -7.89 -25.13
N GLY A 90 -8.86 -6.99 -24.13
CA GLY A 90 -9.16 -5.57 -24.33
C GLY A 90 -9.62 -4.86 -23.05
N PHE A 91 -10.03 -3.60 -23.21
CA PHE A 91 -10.76 -2.85 -22.20
C PHE A 91 -12.17 -2.57 -22.72
N TYR A 92 -13.19 -2.95 -21.94
CA TYR A 92 -14.59 -2.74 -22.30
C TYR A 92 -15.41 -2.37 -21.06
N ASN A 93 -16.56 -1.73 -21.30
CA ASN A 93 -17.51 -1.48 -20.22
C ASN A 93 -17.96 -2.78 -19.58
N LYS A 94 -18.19 -2.75 -18.27
CA LYS A 94 -18.79 -3.83 -17.50
C LYS A 94 -20.09 -4.31 -18.11
N ASP A 95 -20.42 -5.58 -17.85
CA ASP A 95 -21.78 -6.07 -18.10
C ASP A 95 -22.78 -5.23 -17.31
N VAL A 96 -23.97 -5.01 -17.87
CA VAL A 96 -25.01 -4.18 -17.23
C VAL A 96 -25.47 -4.75 -15.89
N ASN A 97 -25.28 -6.06 -15.69
CA ASN A 97 -25.61 -6.79 -14.48
C ASN A 97 -24.40 -6.97 -13.54
N ASP A 98 -23.26 -6.34 -13.82
CA ASP A 98 -22.12 -6.29 -12.91
C ASP A 98 -22.30 -5.17 -11.86
N TRP A 99 -23.32 -5.31 -11.01
CA TRP A 99 -23.73 -4.28 -10.05
C TRP A 99 -22.83 -4.18 -8.81
N GLY A 100 -22.01 -5.20 -8.52
CA GLY A 100 -21.14 -5.24 -7.33
C GLY A 100 -19.66 -5.01 -7.65
N ASN A 101 -19.32 -4.19 -8.64
CA ASN A 101 -17.92 -3.86 -8.94
C ASN A 101 -17.70 -2.35 -8.88
N ILE A 102 -16.84 -1.93 -7.95
CA ILE A 102 -16.57 -0.54 -7.63
C ILE A 102 -15.62 0.15 -8.62
N PHE A 103 -14.90 -0.61 -9.45
CA PHE A 103 -14.01 -0.04 -10.47
C PHE A 103 -14.79 0.58 -11.62
N ASN A 104 -14.33 1.74 -12.10
CA ASN A 104 -14.98 2.48 -13.19
C ASN A 104 -14.75 1.82 -14.55
N ASP A 105 -15.70 2.04 -15.46
CA ASP A 105 -15.57 1.65 -16.85
C ASP A 105 -14.58 2.53 -17.63
N PRO A 106 -13.91 1.99 -18.66
CA PRO A 106 -13.91 0.57 -19.02
C PRO A 106 -12.91 -0.25 -18.17
N ILE A 107 -13.19 -1.54 -18.00
CA ILE A 107 -12.37 -2.47 -17.21
C ILE A 107 -11.64 -3.47 -18.12
N PRO A 108 -10.60 -4.18 -17.63
CA PRO A 108 -9.89 -5.21 -18.40
C PRO A 108 -10.77 -6.43 -18.65
N TRP A 109 -10.56 -7.10 -19.78
CA TRP A 109 -11.21 -8.36 -20.13
C TRP A 109 -10.17 -9.39 -20.55
N TYR A 110 -10.47 -10.67 -20.31
CA TYR A 110 -9.53 -11.76 -20.51
C TYR A 110 -10.12 -12.93 -21.29
N ASP A 111 -9.26 -13.60 -22.04
CA ASP A 111 -9.40 -15.03 -22.28
C ASP A 111 -8.66 -15.76 -21.15
N ILE A 112 -9.31 -16.75 -20.54
CA ILE A 112 -8.80 -17.49 -19.38
C ILE A 112 -8.81 -19.00 -19.62
N GLU A 113 -7.74 -19.67 -19.21
CA GLU A 113 -7.56 -21.12 -19.33
C GLU A 113 -7.09 -21.71 -18.00
N PHE A 114 -7.65 -22.86 -17.63
CA PHE A 114 -7.32 -23.61 -16.43
C PHE A 114 -6.69 -24.95 -16.79
N TYR A 115 -5.56 -25.24 -16.16
CA TYR A 115 -4.79 -26.47 -16.36
C TYR A 115 -4.65 -27.23 -15.05
N GLU A 116 -4.86 -28.54 -15.10
CA GLU A 116 -4.53 -29.47 -14.03
C GLU A 116 -3.15 -30.06 -14.27
N ASN A 117 -2.39 -30.24 -13.19
CA ASN A 117 -1.13 -30.96 -13.20
C ASN A 117 -1.36 -32.45 -12.88
N ASN A 118 -1.20 -33.29 -13.89
CA ASN A 118 -1.25 -34.74 -13.77
C ASN A 118 0.16 -35.31 -13.88
N LEU A 119 0.82 -35.48 -12.72
CA LEU A 119 2.18 -36.04 -12.62
C LEU A 119 3.25 -35.27 -13.44
N GLY A 120 3.15 -33.93 -13.45
CA GLY A 120 4.05 -33.04 -14.19
C GLY A 120 3.58 -32.66 -15.58
N ILE A 121 2.45 -33.21 -16.04
CA ILE A 121 1.84 -32.88 -17.34
C ILE A 121 0.67 -31.93 -17.10
N LEU A 122 0.68 -30.78 -17.78
CA LEU A 122 -0.41 -29.80 -17.70
C LEU A 122 -1.50 -30.12 -18.71
N ASP A 123 -2.65 -30.58 -18.23
CA ASP A 123 -3.84 -30.89 -19.03
C ASP A 123 -4.85 -29.73 -18.93
N MET A 124 -5.25 -29.17 -20.07
CA MET A 124 -6.28 -28.13 -20.11
C MET A 124 -7.63 -28.72 -19.70
N ASN A 125 -8.27 -28.11 -18.71
CA ASN A 125 -9.53 -28.57 -18.16
C ASN A 125 -10.70 -27.63 -18.48
N PHE A 126 -10.48 -26.31 -18.45
CA PHE A 126 -11.55 -25.33 -18.67
C PHE A 126 -11.02 -24.09 -19.38
N THR A 127 -11.83 -23.48 -20.25
CA THR A 127 -11.47 -22.26 -20.98
C THR A 127 -12.68 -21.39 -21.19
N LEU A 128 -12.49 -20.08 -21.05
CA LEU A 128 -13.49 -19.06 -21.33
C LEU A 128 -12.85 -17.91 -22.09
N SER A 129 -13.62 -17.31 -22.98
CA SER A 129 -13.17 -16.16 -23.75
C SER A 129 -13.94 -14.92 -23.37
N ASN A 130 -13.25 -13.78 -23.38
CA ASN A 130 -13.81 -12.46 -23.16
C ASN A 130 -14.65 -12.39 -21.87
N ARG A 131 -13.98 -12.57 -20.73
CA ARG A 131 -14.54 -12.44 -19.38
C ARG A 131 -14.01 -11.18 -18.72
N SER A 132 -14.89 -10.38 -18.13
CA SER A 132 -14.46 -9.13 -17.50
C SER A 132 -13.61 -9.40 -16.25
N ASN A 133 -12.74 -8.46 -15.88
CA ASN A 133 -11.88 -8.60 -14.72
C ASN A 133 -12.66 -8.83 -13.42
N SER A 134 -13.83 -8.21 -13.28
CA SER A 134 -14.74 -8.41 -12.15
C SER A 134 -15.44 -9.78 -12.16
N GLU A 135 -15.81 -10.30 -13.32
CA GLU A 135 -16.36 -11.66 -13.42
C GLU A 135 -15.33 -12.70 -12.99
N VAL A 136 -14.12 -12.56 -13.51
CA VAL A 136 -13.00 -13.43 -13.14
C VAL A 136 -12.67 -13.27 -11.65
N ALA A 137 -12.68 -12.04 -11.12
CA ALA A 137 -12.46 -11.78 -9.71
C ALA A 137 -13.47 -12.53 -8.83
N ARG A 138 -14.77 -12.47 -9.15
CA ARG A 138 -15.80 -13.18 -8.39
C ARG A 138 -15.66 -14.69 -8.51
N ALA A 139 -15.45 -15.21 -9.72
CA ALA A 139 -15.33 -16.64 -9.96
C ALA A 139 -14.15 -17.26 -9.20
N LEU A 140 -13.07 -16.50 -9.02
CA LEU A 140 -11.86 -16.93 -8.33
C LEU A 140 -11.80 -16.47 -6.86
N THR A 141 -12.76 -15.67 -6.39
CA THR A 141 -12.74 -14.99 -5.08
C THR A 141 -11.49 -14.10 -4.89
N LEU A 142 -11.11 -13.36 -5.93
CA LEU A 142 -10.02 -12.37 -5.94
C LEU A 142 -10.57 -10.96 -5.64
N GLY A 143 -11.31 -10.84 -4.54
CA GLY A 143 -12.00 -9.63 -4.13
C GLY A 143 -13.05 -9.92 -3.04
N TYR A 144 -13.63 -8.90 -2.46
CA TYR A 144 -14.64 -8.97 -1.40
C TYR A 144 -15.64 -7.81 -1.56
N ASN A 145 -16.90 -8.00 -1.12
CA ASN A 145 -17.98 -7.03 -1.35
C ASN A 145 -17.99 -6.49 -2.79
N SER A 146 -17.99 -5.17 -2.97
CA SER A 146 -17.88 -4.56 -4.30
C SER A 146 -16.44 -4.32 -4.77
N PHE A 147 -15.44 -4.60 -3.94
CA PHE A 147 -14.03 -4.52 -4.30
C PHE A 147 -13.60 -5.79 -5.03
N GLN A 148 -13.72 -5.79 -6.36
CA GLN A 148 -13.44 -6.94 -7.24
C GLN A 148 -12.23 -6.67 -8.16
N PRO A 149 -11.00 -6.59 -7.61
CA PRO A 149 -9.80 -6.15 -8.35
C PRO A 149 -9.24 -7.19 -9.32
N GLY A 150 -9.53 -8.48 -9.14
CA GLY A 150 -9.15 -9.52 -10.09
C GLY A 150 -7.65 -9.57 -10.36
N PHE A 151 -7.27 -9.75 -11.63
CA PHE A 151 -5.88 -9.90 -12.05
C PHE A 151 -5.17 -8.57 -12.33
N LEU A 152 -5.91 -7.47 -12.46
CA LEU A 152 -5.35 -6.17 -12.83
C LEU A 152 -6.09 -5.04 -12.15
N ILE A 153 -5.35 -4.18 -11.44
CA ILE A 153 -5.86 -2.95 -10.82
C ILE A 153 -5.41 -1.72 -11.62
N PRO A 154 -6.16 -0.60 -11.55
CA PRO A 154 -5.64 0.71 -11.93
C PRO A 154 -4.39 1.04 -11.11
N ASN A 155 -3.37 1.60 -11.73
CA ASN A 155 -2.08 1.88 -11.07
C ASN A 155 -1.62 3.34 -11.17
N GLU A 156 -2.40 4.20 -11.84
CA GLU A 156 -2.14 5.65 -11.86
C GLU A 156 -2.33 6.30 -10.48
N ASN A 157 -3.32 5.84 -9.70
CA ASN A 157 -3.65 6.37 -8.38
C ASN A 157 -3.93 5.23 -7.38
N LEU A 158 -2.86 4.66 -6.83
CA LEU A 158 -2.95 3.58 -5.84
C LEU A 158 -3.60 4.04 -4.52
N THR A 159 -3.53 5.32 -4.16
CA THR A 159 -4.26 5.86 -3.00
C THR A 159 -5.75 5.66 -3.17
N ASN A 160 -6.30 6.00 -4.33
CA ASN A 160 -7.71 5.76 -4.62
C ASN A 160 -8.07 4.25 -4.58
N VAL A 161 -7.18 3.37 -5.05
CA VAL A 161 -7.43 1.91 -4.94
C VAL A 161 -7.49 1.46 -3.48
N LYS A 162 -6.59 1.96 -2.62
CA LYS A 162 -6.60 1.70 -1.18
C LYS A 162 -7.87 2.23 -0.50
N ASP A 163 -8.28 3.45 -0.83
CA ASP A 163 -9.51 4.05 -0.28
C ASP A 163 -10.75 3.23 -0.69
N LEU A 164 -10.81 2.76 -1.94
CA LEU A 164 -11.88 1.86 -2.39
C LEU A 164 -11.87 0.52 -1.64
N ALA A 165 -10.70 -0.03 -1.34
CA ALA A 165 -10.56 -1.25 -0.55
C ALA A 165 -11.06 -1.05 0.90
N ILE A 166 -10.65 0.05 1.55
CA ILE A 166 -11.06 0.44 2.91
C ILE A 166 -12.58 0.63 2.99
N ASN A 167 -13.15 1.39 2.06
CA ASN A 167 -14.59 1.63 2.02
C ASN A 167 -15.43 0.36 1.76
N GLN A 168 -14.78 -0.76 1.48
CA GLN A 168 -15.44 -2.04 1.27
C GLN A 168 -15.17 -3.04 2.40
N SER A 169 -14.43 -2.67 3.46
CA SER A 169 -14.24 -3.54 4.63
C SER A 169 -15.41 -3.48 5.60
N ASP A 170 -16.12 -2.35 5.67
CA ASP A 170 -17.42 -2.17 6.34
C ASP A 170 -18.29 -1.24 5.48
N PRO A 171 -19.04 -1.79 4.50
CA PRO A 171 -19.86 -0.97 3.62
C PRO A 171 -21.18 -0.51 4.27
N GLY A 172 -21.52 -1.01 5.46
CA GLY A 172 -22.78 -0.72 6.17
C GLY A 172 -24.07 -1.26 5.52
N GLY A 173 -23.97 -2.12 4.50
CA GLY A 173 -25.13 -2.70 3.83
C GLY A 173 -25.63 -3.99 4.47
N LEU A 174 -26.95 -4.24 4.38
CA LEU A 174 -27.63 -5.38 5.02
C LEU A 174 -27.08 -6.77 4.59
N TYR A 175 -26.45 -6.85 3.42
CA TYR A 175 -25.91 -8.08 2.84
C TYR A 175 -24.39 -8.04 2.65
N ASP A 176 -23.76 -6.95 3.06
CA ASP A 176 -22.32 -6.80 2.92
C ASP A 176 -21.62 -7.55 4.05
N ILE A 177 -20.42 -8.04 3.75
CA ILE A 177 -19.59 -8.73 4.73
C ILE A 177 -18.64 -7.74 5.38
N ASP A 178 -18.75 -7.58 6.69
CA ASP A 178 -17.78 -6.78 7.45
C ASP A 178 -16.51 -7.61 7.67
N GLY A 179 -15.36 -6.97 7.66
CA GLY A 179 -14.09 -7.65 7.88
C GLY A 179 -12.91 -6.73 8.15
N ASP A 180 -11.87 -7.31 8.72
CA ASP A 180 -10.60 -6.64 8.98
C ASP A 180 -9.82 -6.48 7.67
N LEU A 181 -9.38 -5.26 7.37
CA LEU A 181 -8.55 -4.94 6.22
C LEU A 181 -7.13 -4.57 6.66
N VAL A 182 -6.15 -5.21 6.04
CA VAL A 182 -4.73 -4.89 6.17
C VAL A 182 -4.21 -4.42 4.83
N LEU A 183 -3.68 -3.20 4.80
CA LEU A 183 -2.99 -2.64 3.64
C LEU A 183 -1.51 -2.48 3.96
N GLU A 184 -0.66 -2.91 3.04
CA GLU A 184 0.79 -2.70 3.13
C GLU A 184 1.33 -2.31 1.76
N GLU A 185 2.27 -1.37 1.73
CA GLU A 185 2.87 -0.89 0.48
C GLU A 185 4.39 -0.86 0.59
N THR A 186 5.05 -1.33 -0.46
CA THR A 186 6.51 -1.35 -0.62
C THR A 186 6.90 -0.67 -1.92
N HIS A 187 8.17 -0.76 -2.32
CA HIS A 187 8.62 -0.15 -3.57
C HIS A 187 7.91 -0.77 -4.77
N ASN A 188 7.90 -2.09 -4.87
CA ASN A 188 7.34 -2.80 -6.01
C ASN A 188 5.89 -3.23 -5.78
N PHE A 189 5.43 -3.41 -4.53
CA PHE A 189 4.14 -4.07 -4.30
C PHE A 189 3.15 -3.31 -3.43
N LEU A 190 1.88 -3.54 -3.73
CA LEU A 190 0.73 -3.23 -2.89
C LEU A 190 0.12 -4.56 -2.41
N TYR A 191 -0.05 -4.70 -1.10
CA TYR A 191 -0.74 -5.81 -0.47
C TYR A 191 -2.09 -5.36 0.06
N ILE A 192 -3.10 -6.19 -0.19
CA ILE A 192 -4.48 -6.01 0.29
C ILE A 192 -4.92 -7.33 0.90
N GLY A 193 -5.10 -7.35 2.23
CA GLY A 193 -5.57 -8.52 2.96
C GLY A 193 -6.88 -8.26 3.66
N PHE A 194 -7.92 -9.01 3.32
CA PHE A 194 -9.24 -8.91 3.92
C PHE A 194 -9.61 -10.22 4.64
N GLU A 195 -10.09 -10.11 5.87
CA GLU A 195 -10.64 -11.24 6.64
C GLU A 195 -12.02 -10.89 7.18
N GLN A 196 -13.04 -11.66 6.78
CA GLN A 196 -14.41 -11.45 7.21
C GLN A 196 -14.58 -11.67 8.73
N THR A 197 -15.23 -10.71 9.39
CA THR A 197 -15.63 -10.78 10.80
C THR A 197 -16.62 -11.92 11.03
N GLY A 198 -16.38 -12.72 12.07
CA GLY A 198 -17.16 -13.94 12.33
C GLY A 198 -16.73 -15.15 11.48
N GLY A 199 -15.72 -14.98 10.61
CA GLY A 199 -15.21 -16.02 9.73
C GLY A 199 -16.08 -16.23 8.49
N GLY A 200 -15.48 -16.77 7.43
CA GLY A 200 -16.18 -17.02 6.18
C GLY A 200 -15.23 -16.85 5.00
N GLN A 201 -14.99 -15.60 4.62
CA GLN A 201 -14.05 -15.23 3.57
C GLN A 201 -12.71 -14.74 4.11
N LYS A 202 -11.62 -15.15 3.47
CA LYS A 202 -10.30 -14.53 3.58
C LYS A 202 -9.75 -14.31 2.18
N THR A 203 -9.18 -13.14 1.92
CA THR A 203 -8.64 -12.81 0.59
C THR A 203 -7.42 -11.94 0.75
N PHE A 204 -6.27 -12.44 0.30
CA PHE A 204 -4.97 -11.78 0.37
C PHE A 204 -4.44 -11.63 -1.04
N LEU A 205 -4.10 -10.41 -1.44
CA LEU A 205 -3.73 -10.06 -2.81
C LEU A 205 -2.45 -9.22 -2.77
N VAL A 206 -1.51 -9.53 -3.66
CA VAL A 206 -0.29 -8.75 -3.88
C VAL A 206 -0.25 -8.31 -5.34
N TYR A 207 -0.20 -7.02 -5.58
CA TYR A 207 -0.12 -6.41 -6.91
C TYR A 207 1.24 -5.76 -7.13
N ASP A 208 1.79 -5.87 -8.34
CA ASP A 208 2.89 -5.04 -8.80
C ASP A 208 2.38 -3.61 -9.06
N LYS A 209 2.97 -2.62 -8.38
CA LYS A 209 2.56 -1.21 -8.45
C LYS A 209 2.84 -0.59 -9.82
N PHE A 210 3.83 -1.07 -10.56
CA PHE A 210 4.23 -0.46 -11.83
C PHE A 210 3.35 -0.91 -12.99
N THR A 211 2.79 -2.12 -12.92
CA THR A 211 1.90 -2.66 -13.96
C THR A 211 0.44 -2.76 -13.52
N GLY A 212 0.18 -2.82 -12.22
CA GLY A 212 -1.13 -3.16 -11.64
C GLY A 212 -1.43 -4.66 -11.67
N LEU A 213 -0.54 -5.52 -12.18
CA LEU A 213 -0.80 -6.95 -12.33
C LEU A 213 -0.75 -7.67 -10.98
N LEU A 214 -1.65 -8.64 -10.80
CA LEU A 214 -1.61 -9.54 -9.65
C LEU A 214 -0.32 -10.39 -9.70
N VAL A 215 0.39 -10.44 -8.59
CA VAL A 215 1.65 -11.17 -8.41
C VAL A 215 1.42 -12.42 -7.56
N TRP A 216 0.60 -12.32 -6.53
CA TRP A 216 0.22 -13.44 -5.69
C TRP A 216 -1.17 -13.23 -5.12
N ALA A 217 -1.93 -14.31 -4.96
CA ALA A 217 -3.18 -14.29 -4.23
C ALA A 217 -3.35 -15.56 -3.41
N LYS A 218 -4.00 -15.42 -2.26
CA LYS A 218 -4.52 -16.51 -1.45
C LYS A 218 -5.90 -16.16 -0.97
N THR A 219 -6.88 -17.00 -1.28
CA THR A 219 -8.26 -16.76 -0.94
C THR A 219 -8.94 -18.04 -0.45
N SER A 220 -9.91 -17.89 0.44
CA SER A 220 -10.74 -18.98 0.93
C SER A 220 -12.12 -18.50 1.31
N ILE A 221 -13.16 -19.23 0.90
CA ILE A 221 -14.56 -18.94 1.26
C ILE A 221 -15.37 -20.24 1.33
N PHE A 222 -16.12 -20.48 2.41
CA PHE A 222 -17.00 -21.65 2.58
C PHE A 222 -16.37 -23.02 2.19
N GLY A 223 -15.07 -23.21 2.46
CA GLY A 223 -14.33 -24.44 2.14
C GLY A 223 -13.65 -24.44 0.76
N TYR A 224 -13.96 -23.49 -0.13
CA TYR A 224 -13.12 -23.19 -1.28
C TYR A 224 -11.81 -22.56 -0.82
N MET A 225 -10.73 -22.89 -1.52
CA MET A 225 -9.40 -22.32 -1.33
C MET A 225 -8.69 -22.22 -2.68
N LEU A 226 -7.99 -21.12 -2.89
CA LEU A 226 -7.11 -20.93 -4.04
C LEU A 226 -5.88 -20.15 -3.58
N GLU A 227 -4.71 -20.65 -3.92
CA GLU A 227 -3.46 -19.91 -3.80
C GLU A 227 -2.72 -19.96 -5.13
N ILE A 228 -2.41 -18.78 -5.67
CA ILE A 228 -1.77 -18.61 -6.97
C ILE A 228 -0.62 -17.62 -6.91
N ARG A 229 0.40 -17.86 -7.74
CA ARG A 229 1.57 -16.98 -7.89
C ARG A 229 1.88 -16.76 -9.36
N SER A 230 2.09 -15.51 -9.76
CA SER A 230 2.51 -15.15 -11.11
C SER A 230 3.90 -15.70 -11.40
N LEU A 231 4.06 -16.36 -12.54
CA LEU A 231 5.35 -16.77 -13.10
C LEU A 231 5.96 -15.68 -14.01
N ASN A 232 5.23 -14.59 -14.22
CA ASN A 232 5.64 -13.52 -15.13
C ASN A 232 6.21 -12.30 -14.44
N PHE A 233 6.14 -12.23 -13.12
CA PHE A 233 6.81 -11.17 -12.37
C PHE A 233 8.31 -11.48 -12.31
N THR A 234 9.11 -10.51 -12.73
CA THR A 234 10.57 -10.51 -12.55
C THR A 234 10.94 -9.13 -12.07
N LEU A 235 11.82 -9.04 -11.06
CA LEU A 235 12.43 -7.76 -10.69
C LEU A 235 13.05 -7.16 -11.96
N ASP A 236 12.75 -5.90 -12.25
CA ASP A 236 13.38 -5.22 -13.38
C ASP A 236 14.85 -4.97 -13.04
N ILE A 237 15.69 -5.91 -13.47
CA ILE A 237 17.14 -5.84 -13.26
C ILE A 237 17.79 -4.71 -14.06
N SER A 238 17.09 -4.11 -15.03
CA SER A 238 17.61 -2.96 -15.78
C SER A 238 17.42 -1.62 -15.05
N SER A 239 16.61 -1.62 -13.99
CA SER A 239 16.34 -0.43 -13.19
C SER A 239 17.50 -0.10 -12.26
N SER A 240 17.79 1.20 -12.15
CA SER A 240 18.67 1.76 -11.14
C SER A 240 17.91 1.95 -9.83
N PHE A 241 18.39 1.39 -8.73
CA PHE A 241 17.82 1.62 -7.40
C PHE A 241 18.53 2.79 -6.73
N LYS A 242 17.78 3.84 -6.41
CA LYS A 242 18.31 5.07 -5.82
C LYS A 242 17.96 5.10 -4.34
N TYR A 243 18.97 5.27 -3.50
CA TYR A 243 18.82 5.37 -2.06
C TYR A 243 19.17 6.79 -1.62
N ASN A 244 18.26 7.43 -0.91
CA ASN A 244 18.48 8.75 -0.30
C ASN A 244 19.20 8.56 1.04
N VAL A 245 20.24 9.34 1.27
CA VAL A 245 21.04 9.29 2.49
C VAL A 245 20.41 10.21 3.54
N LEU A 246 19.92 9.62 4.63
CA LEU A 246 19.29 10.34 5.74
C LEU A 246 20.32 10.70 6.83
N GLN A 247 21.28 9.81 7.07
CA GLN A 247 22.39 10.03 8.00
C GLN A 247 23.68 9.49 7.42
N PHE A 248 24.79 10.19 7.66
CA PHE A 248 26.11 9.75 7.26
C PHE A 248 27.17 10.28 8.21
N GLY A 249 28.01 9.37 8.72
CA GLY A 249 29.13 9.69 9.60
C GLY A 249 30.38 8.96 9.15
N GLY A 250 31.39 9.72 8.73
CA GLY A 250 32.74 9.21 8.42
C GLY A 250 32.89 8.64 7.00
N ALA A 251 34.00 8.99 6.32
CA ALA A 251 34.40 8.32 5.09
C ALA A 251 34.75 6.86 5.39
N ALA A 252 34.45 5.96 4.45
CA ALA A 252 34.73 4.54 4.58
C ALA A 252 35.61 4.06 3.42
N GLY A 253 36.61 3.24 3.75
CA GLY A 253 37.51 2.66 2.77
C GLY A 253 36.83 1.54 1.98
N TRP A 254 37.01 1.55 0.66
CA TRP A 254 36.56 0.49 -0.22
C TRP A 254 37.69 -0.48 -0.52
N TYR A 255 37.44 -1.79 -0.34
CA TYR A 255 38.40 -2.85 -0.60
C TYR A 255 37.80 -3.85 -1.59
N ASN A 256 38.42 -3.96 -2.76
CA ASN A 256 38.01 -4.94 -3.76
C ASN A 256 38.41 -6.35 -3.32
N PHE A 257 37.48 -7.30 -3.39
CA PHE A 257 37.75 -8.70 -3.08
C PHE A 257 38.45 -9.45 -4.23
N THR A 258 38.56 -8.83 -5.41
CA THR A 258 39.05 -9.41 -6.67
C THR A 258 40.21 -8.59 -7.27
N PRO A 259 41.38 -9.17 -7.60
CA PRO A 259 41.90 -10.51 -7.31
C PRO A 259 42.97 -10.54 -6.20
N TRP A 260 42.98 -11.63 -5.44
CA TRP A 260 44.05 -11.99 -4.48
C TRP A 260 45.44 -12.03 -5.16
N PRO A 261 46.56 -11.62 -4.50
CA PRO A 261 46.75 -11.45 -3.05
C PRO A 261 46.45 -10.07 -2.47
N GLY A 262 45.87 -9.16 -3.24
CA GLY A 262 45.56 -7.83 -2.74
C GLY A 262 44.06 -7.63 -2.61
N ASN A 263 43.54 -7.54 -1.38
CA ASN A 263 42.43 -6.62 -1.14
C ASN A 263 42.95 -5.23 -1.51
N SER A 264 42.84 -4.85 -2.78
CA SER A 264 43.34 -3.56 -3.23
C SER A 264 42.37 -2.51 -2.73
N PHE A 265 42.85 -1.65 -1.85
CA PHE A 265 42.16 -0.43 -1.49
C PHE A 265 41.89 0.38 -2.76
N GLU A 266 40.61 0.62 -3.07
CA GLU A 266 40.20 1.36 -4.28
C GLU A 266 39.95 2.84 -4.02
N GLY A 267 39.88 3.22 -2.74
CA GLY A 267 39.69 4.61 -2.31
C GLY A 267 38.74 4.70 -1.13
N ASP A 268 38.65 5.90 -0.57
CA ASP A 268 37.63 6.21 0.42
C ASP A 268 36.40 6.75 -0.29
N TRP A 269 35.24 6.16 0.01
CA TRP A 269 33.97 6.72 -0.41
C TRP A 269 33.39 7.59 0.70
N LYS A 270 32.68 8.65 0.29
CA LYS A 270 31.96 9.55 1.18
C LYS A 270 30.72 10.12 0.50
N THR A 271 29.74 10.47 1.30
CA THR A 271 28.54 11.22 0.93
C THR A 271 28.17 12.15 2.09
N ASN A 272 26.93 12.64 2.15
CA ASN A 272 26.40 13.43 3.25
C ASN A 272 24.86 13.31 3.30
N ILE A 273 24.26 13.91 4.32
CA ILE A 273 22.78 14.00 4.44
C ILE A 273 22.22 14.70 3.19
N GLY A 274 21.21 14.08 2.57
CA GLY A 274 20.62 14.53 1.32
C GLY A 274 21.41 14.14 0.07
N GLY A 275 22.53 13.42 0.20
CA GLY A 275 23.21 12.72 -0.88
C GLY A 275 22.45 11.46 -1.33
N GLN A 276 23.01 10.75 -2.31
CA GLN A 276 22.39 9.55 -2.89
C GLN A 276 23.39 8.43 -3.11
N ILE A 277 22.90 7.19 -3.03
CA ILE A 277 23.61 5.99 -3.47
C ILE A 277 22.75 5.33 -4.55
N ILE A 278 23.29 5.18 -5.76
CA ILE A 278 22.61 4.55 -6.89
C ILE A 278 23.28 3.19 -7.12
N VAL A 279 22.50 2.13 -7.10
CA VAL A 279 22.96 0.77 -7.41
C VAL A 279 22.23 0.22 -8.62
N ASN A 280 22.98 -0.29 -9.59
CA ASN A 280 22.46 -0.84 -10.83
C ASN A 280 22.83 -2.31 -10.91
N LEU A 281 21.85 -3.21 -10.90
CA LEU A 281 22.08 -4.65 -10.96
C LEU A 281 22.66 -5.03 -12.34
N THR A 282 23.88 -5.55 -12.38
CA THR A 282 24.56 -5.96 -13.61
C THR A 282 24.36 -7.44 -13.95
N GLY A 283 23.80 -8.20 -13.01
CA GLY A 283 23.46 -9.62 -13.18
C GLY A 283 23.74 -10.46 -11.95
N TYR A 284 23.64 -11.78 -12.13
CA TYR A 284 23.97 -12.78 -11.13
C TYR A 284 25.20 -13.55 -11.60
N TYR A 285 26.25 -13.55 -10.79
CA TYR A 285 27.50 -14.24 -11.09
C TYR A 285 27.94 -15.06 -9.89
N ASN A 286 28.84 -16.01 -10.11
CA ASN A 286 29.44 -16.75 -9.02
C ASN A 286 30.16 -15.77 -8.08
N LYS A 287 30.05 -16.05 -6.80
CA LYS A 287 30.75 -15.42 -5.70
C LYS A 287 32.25 -15.54 -5.92
N ASP A 288 32.97 -14.50 -5.53
CA ASP A 288 34.41 -14.56 -5.56
C ASP A 288 34.87 -15.66 -4.59
N SER A 289 35.86 -16.46 -5.00
CA SER A 289 36.53 -17.43 -4.12
C SER A 289 37.03 -16.83 -2.80
N ASN A 290 37.24 -15.51 -2.75
CA ASN A 290 37.71 -14.71 -1.62
C ASN A 290 36.58 -13.93 -0.92
N ASP A 291 35.31 -14.21 -1.20
CA ASP A 291 34.21 -13.71 -0.38
C ASP A 291 34.00 -14.68 0.80
N TRP A 292 35.03 -14.72 1.66
CA TRP A 292 35.13 -15.60 2.82
C TRP A 292 34.28 -15.05 3.96
N GLY A 293 33.00 -15.41 3.98
CA GLY A 293 32.14 -15.08 5.10
C GLY A 293 30.66 -15.11 4.76
N ASN A 294 30.25 -14.69 3.56
CA ASN A 294 28.81 -14.62 3.27
C ASN A 294 28.15 -16.02 3.24
N VAL A 295 27.16 -16.26 4.10
CA VAL A 295 26.40 -17.53 4.15
C VAL A 295 25.33 -17.65 3.07
N ILE A 296 25.16 -16.61 2.26
CA ILE A 296 24.21 -16.62 1.15
C ILE A 296 24.83 -17.32 -0.07
N ASP A 297 24.04 -18.20 -0.69
CA ASP A 297 24.48 -19.10 -1.76
C ASP A 297 24.80 -18.39 -3.08
N ASP A 298 25.59 -19.09 -3.89
CA ASP A 298 25.79 -18.82 -5.30
C ASP A 298 24.58 -19.16 -6.18
N PRO A 299 24.35 -18.42 -7.28
CA PRO A 299 25.05 -17.18 -7.68
C PRO A 299 24.57 -15.97 -6.87
N ILE A 300 25.42 -14.94 -6.74
CA ILE A 300 25.11 -13.70 -6.01
C ILE A 300 24.85 -12.52 -6.97
N PRO A 301 24.08 -11.50 -6.56
CA PRO A 301 23.88 -10.28 -7.34
C PRO A 301 25.18 -9.45 -7.46
N TRP A 302 25.36 -8.75 -8.58
CA TRP A 302 26.46 -7.82 -8.80
C TRP A 302 25.94 -6.47 -9.27
N PHE A 303 26.64 -5.38 -8.94
CA PHE A 303 26.15 -4.04 -9.23
C PHE A 303 27.23 -3.10 -9.73
N ASP A 304 26.82 -2.14 -10.57
CA ASP A 304 27.50 -0.86 -10.66
C ASP A 304 26.96 0.04 -9.56
N ILE A 305 27.82 0.85 -8.96
CA ILE A 305 27.46 1.76 -7.88
C ILE A 305 27.97 3.17 -8.15
N GLU A 306 27.12 4.14 -7.84
CA GLU A 306 27.44 5.56 -7.86
C GLU A 306 27.07 6.19 -6.52
N ILE A 307 28.01 6.92 -5.93
CA ILE A 307 27.85 7.61 -4.65
C ILE A 307 27.95 9.10 -4.91
N ILE A 308 26.89 9.79 -4.51
CA ILE A 308 26.63 11.18 -4.84
C ILE A 308 26.58 11.98 -3.54
N GLU A 309 27.34 13.07 -3.49
CA GLU A 309 27.34 14.04 -2.39
C GLU A 309 26.42 15.21 -2.75
N ASN A 310 25.67 15.71 -1.78
CA ASN A 310 24.85 16.90 -1.93
C ASN A 310 25.61 18.13 -1.45
N ASN A 311 26.14 18.89 -2.39
CA ASN A 311 26.89 20.11 -2.14
C ASN A 311 26.01 21.34 -2.33
N SER A 312 25.38 21.81 -1.25
CA SER A 312 24.50 22.99 -1.25
C SER A 312 23.28 22.86 -2.17
N GLY A 313 22.69 21.67 -2.26
CA GLY A 313 21.56 21.35 -3.14
C GLY A 313 21.96 20.84 -4.52
N ILE A 314 23.26 20.80 -4.84
CA ILE A 314 23.78 20.27 -6.10
C ILE A 314 24.32 18.86 -5.86
N LEU A 315 23.73 17.89 -6.53
CA LEU A 315 24.16 16.50 -6.52
C LEU A 315 25.40 16.33 -7.42
N MET A 316 26.50 15.86 -6.84
CA MET A 316 27.74 15.57 -7.58
C MET A 316 28.24 14.17 -7.27
N THR A 317 28.53 13.41 -8.32
CA THR A 317 29.18 12.09 -8.23
C THR A 317 30.55 12.25 -7.60
N ASN A 318 30.75 11.56 -6.47
CA ASN A 318 32.01 11.59 -5.74
C ASN A 318 32.79 10.28 -5.88
N PHE A 319 32.09 9.15 -6.02
CA PHE A 319 32.72 7.83 -6.11
C PHE A 319 31.87 6.90 -6.98
N SER A 320 32.50 6.10 -7.83
CA SER A 320 31.79 5.15 -8.69
C SER A 320 32.62 3.90 -8.90
N LEU A 321 31.99 2.74 -8.80
CA LEU A 321 32.61 1.45 -9.11
C LEU A 321 31.68 0.63 -9.99
N THR A 322 32.26 -0.24 -10.79
CA THR A 322 31.49 -1.12 -11.68
C THR A 322 31.65 -2.57 -11.27
N ASN A 323 30.59 -3.35 -11.45
CA ASN A 323 30.58 -4.78 -11.27
C ASN A 323 31.21 -5.22 -9.94
N ARG A 324 30.55 -4.85 -8.84
CA ARG A 324 30.89 -5.25 -7.47
C ARG A 324 29.86 -6.22 -6.93
N SER A 325 30.35 -7.26 -6.26
CA SER A 325 29.47 -8.28 -5.70
C SER A 325 28.60 -7.73 -4.57
N ASN A 326 27.40 -8.27 -4.40
CA ASN A 326 26.48 -7.87 -3.34
C ASN A 326 27.10 -7.98 -1.94
N SER A 327 27.96 -8.98 -1.71
CA SER A 327 28.68 -9.14 -0.45
C SER A 327 29.74 -8.06 -0.23
N GLU A 328 30.45 -7.65 -1.28
CA GLU A 328 31.42 -6.56 -1.20
C GLU A 328 30.72 -5.24 -0.87
N LEU A 329 29.56 -4.98 -1.48
CA LEU A 329 28.70 -3.86 -1.10
C LEU A 329 28.24 -3.97 0.35
N SER A 330 27.80 -5.16 0.77
CA SER A 330 27.39 -5.41 2.15
C SER A 330 28.48 -5.03 3.14
N TRP A 331 29.74 -5.38 2.86
CA TRP A 331 30.88 -4.99 3.67
C TRP A 331 31.15 -3.49 3.62
N ALA A 332 31.19 -2.90 2.43
CA ALA A 332 31.51 -1.48 2.25
C ALA A 332 30.51 -0.55 2.95
N PHE A 333 29.24 -0.94 3.01
CA PHE A 333 28.15 -0.16 3.61
C PHE A 333 27.71 -0.69 4.98
N THR A 334 28.34 -1.74 5.52
CA THR A 334 27.92 -2.41 6.76
C THR A 334 26.44 -2.86 6.72
N LEU A 335 25.99 -3.40 5.57
CA LEU A 335 24.63 -3.92 5.34
C LEU A 335 24.52 -5.40 5.71
N GLY A 336 25.06 -5.74 6.87
CA GLY A 336 25.20 -7.11 7.34
C GLY A 336 26.10 -7.18 8.58
N TYR A 337 26.27 -8.37 9.12
CA TYR A 337 27.06 -8.63 10.32
C TYR A 337 27.64 -10.04 10.28
N ASN A 338 28.85 -10.21 10.83
CA ASN A 338 29.57 -11.48 10.78
C ASN A 338 29.54 -12.09 9.37
N ASN A 339 28.91 -13.27 9.25
CA ASN A 339 28.78 -14.04 8.04
C ASN A 339 27.47 -13.76 7.29
N PHE A 340 26.53 -13.02 7.88
CA PHE A 340 25.27 -12.61 7.24
C PHE A 340 25.48 -11.28 6.51
N GLN A 341 25.92 -11.35 5.25
CA GLN A 341 26.25 -10.18 4.42
C GLN A 341 25.20 -10.01 3.31
N SER A 342 24.05 -9.46 3.67
CA SER A 342 22.84 -9.45 2.82
C SER A 342 22.85 -8.38 1.74
N GLY A 343 23.61 -7.29 1.91
CA GLY A 343 23.79 -6.26 0.88
C GLY A 343 22.46 -5.62 0.43
N PHE A 344 22.36 -5.29 -0.86
CA PHE A 344 21.19 -4.63 -1.44
C PHE A 344 20.11 -5.61 -1.92
N ILE A 345 20.44 -6.88 -2.15
CA ILE A 345 19.48 -7.91 -2.55
C ILE A 345 19.75 -9.22 -1.79
N ILE A 346 18.72 -9.79 -1.13
CA ILE A 346 18.74 -11.16 -0.62
C ILE A 346 18.17 -12.10 -1.69
N GLN A 347 19.01 -12.81 -2.43
CA GLN A 347 18.57 -13.65 -3.55
C GLN A 347 17.81 -14.93 -3.14
N ILE A 348 17.90 -15.33 -1.87
CA ILE A 348 17.20 -16.51 -1.31
C ILE A 348 15.89 -16.13 -0.60
N ILE A 349 15.35 -14.94 -0.89
CA ILE A 349 14.17 -14.38 -0.20
C ILE A 349 12.91 -15.23 -0.39
N ASP A 350 12.85 -16.01 -1.46
CA ASP A 350 11.79 -17.00 -1.71
C ASP A 350 11.72 -18.07 -0.61
N ASN A 351 12.79 -18.25 0.16
CA ASN A 351 12.85 -19.08 1.35
C ASN A 351 13.08 -18.23 2.62
N ILE A 352 12.04 -17.49 3.04
CA ILE A 352 12.07 -16.65 4.24
C ILE A 352 12.51 -17.41 5.50
N THR A 353 12.10 -18.68 5.67
CA THR A 353 12.54 -19.51 6.79
C THR A 353 14.06 -19.68 6.81
N ARG A 354 14.67 -19.89 5.63
CA ARG A 354 16.12 -19.96 5.50
C ARG A 354 16.78 -18.62 5.77
N VAL A 355 16.24 -17.51 5.26
CA VAL A 355 16.76 -16.16 5.55
C VAL A 355 16.79 -15.90 7.05
N LYS A 356 15.66 -16.13 7.74
CA LYS A 356 15.54 -15.98 9.20
C LYS A 356 16.58 -16.82 9.93
N LYS A 357 16.76 -18.08 9.53
CA LYS A 357 17.77 -18.96 10.12
C LYS A 357 19.18 -18.42 9.92
N LEU A 358 19.55 -18.02 8.70
CA LEU A 358 20.89 -17.51 8.41
C LEU A 358 21.19 -16.20 9.14
N ALA A 359 20.20 -15.32 9.29
CA ALA A 359 20.31 -14.10 10.08
C ALA A 359 20.59 -14.44 11.57
N LEU A 360 19.82 -15.36 12.15
CA LEU A 360 20.00 -15.80 13.54
C LEU A 360 21.34 -16.53 13.75
N ASP A 361 21.74 -17.41 12.84
CA ASP A 361 23.03 -18.11 12.88
C ASP A 361 24.19 -17.11 12.76
N GLY A 362 23.98 -16.00 12.04
CA GLY A 362 24.90 -14.87 11.93
C GLY A 362 25.12 -14.10 13.24
N ALA A 363 24.28 -14.28 14.26
CA ALA A 363 24.41 -13.61 15.55
C ALA A 363 25.68 -14.01 16.33
N SER A 364 26.19 -15.22 16.07
CA SER A 364 27.39 -15.77 16.69
C SER A 364 28.49 -16.01 15.64
N GLY A 365 29.43 -15.08 15.52
CA GLY A 365 30.53 -15.15 14.55
C GLY A 365 31.83 -14.57 15.09
N PHE A 366 32.42 -13.63 14.35
CA PHE A 366 33.59 -12.87 14.81
C PHE A 366 33.26 -12.02 16.03
N VAL A 367 32.03 -11.49 16.08
CA VAL A 367 31.42 -10.84 17.23
C VAL A 367 30.13 -11.55 17.60
N ASN A 368 29.73 -11.44 18.87
CA ASN A 368 28.43 -11.91 19.33
C ASN A 368 27.46 -10.75 19.39
N GLY A 369 26.20 -10.97 18.99
CA GLY A 369 25.14 -9.98 19.08
C GLY A 369 23.77 -10.60 19.31
N LEU A 370 22.79 -9.74 19.53
CA LEU A 370 21.37 -10.09 19.57
C LEU A 370 20.78 -9.81 18.19
N VAL A 371 20.07 -10.80 17.63
CA VAL A 371 19.35 -10.66 16.37
C VAL A 371 17.85 -10.72 16.63
N SER A 372 17.10 -9.77 16.09
CA SER A 372 15.65 -9.86 15.98
C SER A 372 15.24 -9.89 14.52
N VAL A 373 14.26 -10.73 14.19
CA VAL A 373 13.69 -10.79 12.84
C VAL A 373 12.19 -10.66 12.95
N VAL A 374 11.66 -9.58 12.38
CA VAL A 374 10.23 -9.25 12.35
C VAL A 374 9.81 -9.16 10.89
N ASP A 375 8.66 -9.69 10.54
CA ASP A 375 8.20 -9.67 9.16
C ASP A 375 6.70 -9.40 9.05
N THR A 376 6.35 -8.67 8.00
CA THR A 376 4.97 -8.34 7.61
C THR A 376 4.58 -9.15 6.37
N GLN A 377 3.57 -8.73 5.61
CA GLN A 377 3.16 -9.45 4.41
C GLN A 377 4.12 -9.17 3.25
N LEU A 378 4.63 -7.94 3.13
CA LEU A 378 5.53 -7.55 2.06
C LEU A 378 6.99 -7.41 2.46
N THR A 379 7.34 -7.34 3.74
CA THR A 379 8.74 -7.09 4.13
C THR A 379 9.24 -7.98 5.26
N ILE A 380 10.56 -7.99 5.41
CA ILE A 380 11.28 -8.61 6.52
C ILE A 380 12.30 -7.60 7.05
N LYS A 381 12.22 -7.33 8.35
CA LYS A 381 13.18 -6.54 9.10
C LYS A 381 14.13 -7.45 9.88
N ILE A 382 15.41 -7.17 9.76
CA ILE A 382 16.48 -7.85 10.50
C ILE A 382 17.22 -6.79 11.30
N THR A 383 17.29 -6.97 12.61
CA THR A 383 18.11 -6.14 13.49
C THR A 383 19.24 -6.96 14.08
N PHE A 384 20.39 -6.33 14.27
CA PHE A 384 21.54 -6.88 14.95
C PHE A 384 22.13 -5.82 15.89
N ASP A 385 22.33 -6.20 17.14
CA ASP A 385 22.98 -5.38 18.17
C ASP A 385 24.14 -6.16 18.80
N GLN A 386 25.37 -5.68 18.59
CA GLN A 386 26.56 -6.34 19.08
C GLN A 386 26.66 -6.27 20.62
N ILE A 387 26.87 -7.43 21.26
CA ILE A 387 27.10 -7.51 22.70
C ILE A 387 28.40 -6.80 23.06
N GLY A 388 28.33 -5.88 24.03
CA GLY A 388 29.46 -5.03 24.45
C GLY A 388 29.56 -3.72 23.66
N GLY A 389 28.63 -3.47 22.74
CA GLY A 389 28.67 -2.32 21.84
C GLY A 389 29.69 -2.52 20.72
N GLY A 390 29.51 -1.83 19.61
CA GLY A 390 30.47 -1.85 18.50
C GLY A 390 29.81 -1.73 17.15
N GLN A 391 28.75 -2.51 16.92
CA GLN A 391 27.94 -2.47 15.71
C GLN A 391 26.45 -2.56 16.04
N GLN A 392 25.65 -1.72 15.39
CA GLN A 392 24.19 -1.85 15.33
C GLN A 392 23.77 -1.81 13.87
N THR A 393 22.92 -2.73 13.43
CA THR A 393 22.48 -2.81 12.04
C THR A 393 21.01 -3.17 11.97
N ASN A 394 20.21 -2.31 11.34
CA ASN A 394 18.79 -2.52 11.07
C ASN A 394 18.58 -2.49 9.55
N LEU A 395 17.96 -3.53 9.01
CA LEU A 395 17.76 -3.70 7.56
C LEU A 395 16.29 -4.09 7.33
N ILE A 396 15.64 -3.47 6.34
CA ILE A 396 14.32 -3.86 5.87
C ILE A 396 14.42 -4.27 4.40
N TYR A 397 13.97 -5.48 4.08
CA TYR A 397 13.95 -6.03 2.73
C TYR A 397 12.52 -6.35 2.28
N GLU A 398 12.26 -6.19 0.99
CA GLU A 398 11.01 -6.60 0.34
C GLU A 398 10.99 -8.12 0.11
N LYS A 399 9.95 -8.84 0.57
CA LYS A 399 9.89 -10.31 0.57
C LYS A 399 9.80 -10.96 -0.81
N GLN A 400 9.25 -10.26 -1.78
CA GLN A 400 9.01 -10.84 -3.10
C GLN A 400 10.23 -10.70 -4.02
N THR A 401 11.10 -9.72 -3.78
CA THR A 401 12.28 -9.41 -4.62
C THR A 401 13.61 -9.56 -3.88
N GLY A 402 13.58 -9.45 -2.56
CA GLY A 402 14.77 -9.42 -1.71
C GLY A 402 15.45 -8.06 -1.71
N LEU A 403 14.87 -7.04 -2.35
CA LEU A 403 15.44 -5.69 -2.46
C LEU A 403 15.48 -4.99 -1.10
N LEU A 404 16.61 -4.37 -0.78
CA LEU A 404 16.75 -3.52 0.40
C LEU A 404 15.86 -2.28 0.24
N LEU A 405 15.00 -2.03 1.21
CA LEU A 405 14.11 -0.86 1.23
C LEU A 405 14.66 0.23 2.15
N TRP A 406 15.30 -0.16 3.24
CA TRP A 406 15.89 0.76 4.21
C TRP A 406 17.01 0.08 5.00
N ALA A 407 18.03 0.86 5.35
CA ALA A 407 19.08 0.42 6.25
C ALA A 407 19.47 1.56 7.19
N ASN A 408 19.70 1.23 8.46
CA ASN A 408 20.31 2.08 9.45
C ASN A 408 21.39 1.27 10.19
N THR A 409 22.64 1.64 9.98
CA THR A 409 23.79 0.87 10.46
C THR A 409 24.85 1.80 11.04
N SER A 410 25.48 1.36 12.13
CA SER A 410 26.58 2.05 12.77
C SER A 410 27.65 1.06 13.21
N ILE A 411 28.92 1.42 13.02
CA ILE A 411 30.06 0.65 13.52
C ILE A 411 31.20 1.60 13.96
N GLY A 412 31.51 1.62 15.26
CA GLY A 412 32.46 2.59 15.81
C GLY A 412 32.04 4.04 15.56
N SER A 413 32.77 4.76 14.71
CA SER A 413 32.43 6.13 14.29
C SER A 413 31.69 6.21 12.95
N TYR A 414 31.53 5.07 12.26
CA TYR A 414 30.78 4.99 11.02
C TYR A 414 29.28 4.97 11.31
N LEU A 415 28.52 5.72 10.53
CA LEU A 415 27.06 5.76 10.58
C LEU A 415 26.53 5.91 9.16
N LEU A 416 25.53 5.12 8.80
CA LEU A 416 24.81 5.23 7.54
C LEU A 416 23.34 4.94 7.78
N GLU A 417 22.48 5.88 7.39
CA GLU A 417 21.06 5.62 7.21
C GLU A 417 20.67 5.95 5.77
N ILE A 418 20.08 4.97 5.09
CA ILE A 418 19.65 5.07 3.70
C ILE A 418 18.24 4.52 3.53
N VAL A 419 17.47 5.15 2.66
CA VAL A 419 16.12 4.74 2.30
C VAL A 419 15.98 4.68 0.79
N LEU A 420 15.39 3.61 0.27
CA LEU A 420 15.08 3.50 -1.16
C LEU A 420 14.11 4.62 -1.56
N ASP A 421 14.31 5.21 -2.73
CA ASP A 421 13.50 6.32 -3.20
C ASP A 421 12.01 5.94 -3.25
N ASN A 422 11.17 6.85 -2.75
CA ASN A 422 9.71 6.67 -2.59
C ASN A 422 9.28 5.54 -1.63
N TYR A 423 10.17 5.04 -0.78
CA TYR A 423 9.81 4.16 0.34
C TYR A 423 9.78 4.93 1.66
N VAL A 424 8.80 4.63 2.52
CA VAL A 424 8.68 5.17 3.87
C VAL A 424 8.78 4.01 4.87
N PRO A 425 9.85 3.94 5.68
CA PRO A 425 10.01 2.88 6.68
C PRO A 425 8.94 2.99 7.77
N TRP A 426 8.30 1.89 8.16
CA TRP A 426 7.30 1.91 9.24
C TRP A 426 7.83 2.41 10.58
N GLU A 427 9.15 2.37 10.80
CA GLU A 427 9.77 2.80 12.06
C GLU A 427 9.84 4.31 12.19
N SER A 428 9.76 5.02 11.07
CA SER A 428 9.58 6.48 11.06
C SER A 428 8.17 6.92 11.46
N VAL A 429 7.28 5.98 11.76
CA VAL A 429 5.91 6.24 12.24
C VAL A 429 5.86 6.21 13.80
N GLY A 430 6.94 5.78 14.48
CA GLY A 430 7.01 5.65 15.95
C GLY A 430 7.81 6.74 16.69
N GLU A 431 8.61 7.52 15.99
CA GLU A 431 8.88 8.90 16.39
C GLU A 431 8.05 9.71 15.40
N GLU A 432 7.15 10.58 15.87
CA GLU A 432 6.73 11.70 15.04
C GLU A 432 8.03 12.33 14.53
N ILE A 433 8.42 12.06 13.28
CA ILE A 433 9.18 13.01 12.50
C ILE A 433 8.35 14.24 12.69
N SER A 434 8.82 15.15 13.56
CA SER A 434 8.17 16.41 13.82
C SER A 434 7.86 16.91 12.44
N HIS A 435 6.58 16.81 12.05
CA HIS A 435 6.14 17.20 10.74
C HIS A 435 6.75 18.57 10.66
N ILE A 436 7.68 18.82 9.71
CA ILE A 436 8.18 20.18 9.52
C ILE A 436 6.87 20.93 9.39
N ASP A 437 6.53 21.69 10.43
CA ASP A 437 5.22 22.29 10.57
C ASP A 437 5.30 23.41 9.56
N ASN A 438 5.06 23.02 8.32
CA ASN A 438 4.77 23.86 7.20
C ASN A 438 3.38 24.38 7.50
N SER A 439 3.26 25.12 8.60
CA SER A 439 2.18 26.03 8.92
C SER A 439 1.82 26.81 7.66
N LEU A 440 2.82 27.16 6.85
CA LEU A 440 2.67 27.77 5.52
C LEU A 440 1.85 26.92 4.52
N LEU A 441 1.99 25.59 4.50
CA LEU A 441 1.16 24.68 3.69
C LEU A 441 -0.27 24.58 4.21
N LYS A 442 -0.48 24.59 5.54
CA LYS A 442 -1.83 24.73 6.14
C LYS A 442 -2.48 26.06 5.73
N PHE A 443 -1.68 27.11 5.51
CA PHE A 443 -2.17 28.41 5.02
C PHE A 443 -2.27 28.53 3.48
N LEU A 444 -1.74 27.58 2.69
CA LEU A 444 -1.69 27.68 1.23
C LEU A 444 -3.08 27.87 0.58
N PRO A 445 -4.14 27.12 0.99
CA PRO A 445 -5.48 27.31 0.46
C PRO A 445 -6.02 28.72 0.76
N TYR A 446 -5.75 29.24 1.96
CA TYR A 446 -6.19 30.57 2.37
C TYR A 446 -5.44 31.68 1.62
N ILE A 447 -4.13 31.51 1.39
CA ILE A 447 -3.32 32.42 0.57
C ILE A 447 -3.86 32.44 -0.87
N PHE A 448 -4.23 31.28 -1.42
CA PHE A 448 -4.80 31.19 -2.77
C PHE A 448 -6.18 31.87 -2.87
N ILE A 449 -7.09 31.60 -1.92
CA ILE A 449 -8.42 32.23 -1.85
C ILE A 449 -8.29 33.75 -1.68
N ALA A 450 -7.41 34.22 -0.81
CA ALA A 450 -7.15 35.64 -0.59
C ALA A 450 -6.58 36.30 -1.86
N SER A 451 -5.62 35.65 -2.52
CA SER A 451 -4.99 36.16 -3.75
C SER A 451 -5.98 36.31 -4.90
N ILE A 452 -6.81 35.29 -5.14
CA ILE A 452 -7.88 35.34 -6.16
C ILE A 452 -8.89 36.44 -5.84
N SER A 453 -9.28 36.56 -4.57
CA SER A 453 -10.22 37.59 -4.12
C SER A 453 -9.67 39.00 -4.36
N ILE A 454 -8.39 39.24 -4.03
CA ILE A 454 -7.72 40.53 -4.27
C ILE A 454 -7.64 40.85 -5.77
N ILE A 455 -7.32 39.87 -6.62
CA ILE A 455 -7.28 40.05 -8.08
C ILE A 455 -8.66 40.43 -8.62
N LEU A 456 -9.71 39.71 -8.21
CA LEU A 456 -11.08 39.96 -8.66
C LEU A 456 -11.61 41.32 -8.17
N ILE A 457 -11.31 41.70 -6.93
CA ILE A 457 -11.66 43.03 -6.39
C ILE A 457 -10.93 44.13 -7.17
N SER A 458 -9.63 43.96 -7.42
CA SER A 458 -8.81 44.91 -8.17
C SER A 458 -9.32 45.07 -9.61
N ALA A 459 -9.64 43.96 -10.29
CA ALA A 459 -10.23 43.95 -11.62
C ALA A 459 -11.60 44.65 -11.65
N SER A 460 -12.45 44.41 -10.65
CA SER A 460 -13.75 45.07 -10.49
C SER A 460 -13.61 46.59 -10.29
N LEU A 461 -12.62 47.02 -9.50
CA LEU A 461 -12.31 48.43 -9.27
C LEU A 461 -11.76 49.12 -10.52
N ILE A 462 -10.88 48.46 -11.29
CA ILE A 462 -10.35 49.00 -12.55
C ILE A 462 -11.45 49.13 -13.59
N THR A 463 -12.27 48.10 -13.78
CA THR A 463 -13.40 48.11 -14.73
C THR A 463 -14.45 49.18 -14.35
N SER A 464 -14.59 49.51 -13.06
CA SER A 464 -15.47 50.59 -12.59
C SER A 464 -15.11 51.99 -13.10
N ARG A 465 -13.83 52.23 -13.45
CA ARG A 465 -13.33 53.52 -13.93
C ARG A 465 -13.68 53.78 -15.39
N PHE A 466 -14.02 52.74 -16.16
CA PHE A 466 -14.47 52.89 -17.54
C PHE A 466 -15.97 53.21 -17.56
N LYS A 467 -16.39 54.18 -18.40
CA LYS A 467 -17.80 54.59 -18.58
C LYS A 467 -18.63 53.48 -19.25
N THR A 468 -18.87 52.41 -18.52
CA THR A 468 -19.65 51.26 -18.95
C THR A 468 -20.91 51.15 -18.09
N LYS A 469 -21.97 50.55 -18.65
CA LYS A 469 -23.23 50.25 -17.92
C LYS A 469 -23.00 49.33 -16.71
N PHE A 470 -21.81 48.71 -16.61
CA PHE A 470 -21.38 47.81 -15.54
C PHE A 470 -21.24 48.46 -14.17
N ARG A 471 -21.04 49.79 -14.09
CA ARG A 471 -20.86 50.51 -12.82
C ARG A 471 -22.01 50.29 -11.82
N LYS A 472 -23.23 50.00 -12.29
CA LYS A 472 -24.39 49.71 -11.41
C LYS A 472 -24.30 48.36 -10.70
N PHE A 473 -23.50 47.41 -11.21
CA PHE A 473 -23.41 46.03 -10.73
C PHE A 473 -22.23 45.78 -9.78
N ASN A 474 -21.25 46.68 -9.70
CA ASN A 474 -20.02 46.45 -8.93
C ASN A 474 -20.24 46.14 -7.45
N LYS A 475 -21.24 46.75 -6.81
CA LYS A 475 -21.57 46.45 -5.41
C LYS A 475 -22.03 45.00 -5.22
N TYR A 476 -22.76 44.43 -6.19
CA TYR A 476 -23.25 43.06 -6.13
C TYR A 476 -22.13 42.06 -6.44
N ILE A 477 -21.23 42.40 -7.38
CA ILE A 477 -20.04 41.58 -7.67
C ILE A 477 -19.11 41.51 -6.45
N LEU A 478 -18.90 42.63 -5.75
CA LEU A 478 -18.09 42.64 -4.53
C LEU A 478 -18.69 41.78 -3.41
N ILE A 479 -20.02 41.87 -3.21
CA ILE A 479 -20.73 41.05 -2.22
C ILE A 479 -20.61 39.56 -2.58
N ALA A 480 -20.75 39.19 -3.86
CA ALA A 480 -20.63 37.80 -4.31
C ALA A 480 -19.22 37.23 -4.11
N ILE A 481 -18.17 38.02 -4.36
CA ILE A 481 -16.78 37.61 -4.13
C ILE A 481 -16.54 37.36 -2.64
N ILE A 482 -16.97 38.28 -1.77
CA ILE A 482 -16.80 38.15 -0.32
C ILE A 482 -17.58 36.93 0.21
N ALA A 483 -18.84 36.77 -0.20
CA ALA A 483 -19.65 35.63 0.22
C ALA A 483 -19.04 34.29 -0.21
N THR A 484 -18.54 34.20 -1.45
CA THR A 484 -17.89 32.99 -1.96
C THR A 484 -16.59 32.70 -1.22
N ALA A 485 -15.72 33.70 -1.02
CA ALA A 485 -14.46 33.51 -0.30
C ALA A 485 -14.68 33.08 1.15
N SER A 486 -15.65 33.68 1.85
CA SER A 486 -16.00 33.31 3.23
C SER A 486 -16.57 31.90 3.32
N PHE A 487 -17.45 31.52 2.39
CA PHE A 487 -18.06 30.18 2.37
C PHE A 487 -17.01 29.09 2.06
N THR A 488 -16.14 29.32 1.09
CA THR A 488 -15.02 28.40 0.78
C THR A 488 -14.04 28.30 1.94
N SER A 489 -13.71 29.41 2.61
CA SER A 489 -12.81 29.40 3.78
C SER A 489 -13.40 28.61 4.95
N PHE A 490 -14.72 28.68 5.16
CA PHE A 490 -15.42 27.89 6.16
C PHE A 490 -15.36 26.39 5.84
N PHE A 491 -15.60 25.99 4.59
CA PHE A 491 -15.49 24.60 4.16
C PHE A 491 -14.07 24.06 4.33
N VAL A 492 -13.05 24.81 3.91
CA VAL A 492 -11.65 24.43 4.10
C VAL A 492 -11.29 24.31 5.58
N PHE A 493 -11.74 25.24 6.43
CA PHE A 493 -11.51 25.18 7.88
C PHE A 493 -12.14 23.95 8.52
N THR A 494 -13.39 23.66 8.17
CA THR A 494 -14.13 22.49 8.70
C THR A 494 -13.54 21.17 8.23
N SER A 495 -13.03 21.09 7.00
CA SER A 495 -12.32 19.91 6.51
C SER A 495 -10.89 19.75 7.05
N SER A 496 -10.30 20.82 7.62
CA SER A 496 -8.94 20.81 8.17
C SER A 496 -8.86 20.47 9.66
N ILE A 497 -10.01 20.23 10.30
CA ILE A 497 -10.04 19.68 11.64
C ILE A 497 -9.72 18.19 11.50
N GLU A 498 -8.47 17.83 11.76
CA GLU A 498 -8.07 16.43 11.94
C GLU A 498 -8.85 15.89 13.14
N ILE A 499 -9.86 15.08 12.86
CA ILE A 499 -10.47 14.21 13.86
C ILE A 499 -9.49 13.06 13.98
N SER A 500 -8.85 12.88 15.14
CA SER A 500 -8.00 11.72 15.38
C SER A 500 -8.78 10.46 14.98
N GLU A 501 -8.16 9.62 14.15
CA GLU A 501 -8.76 8.35 13.77
C GLU A 501 -9.13 7.59 15.05
N VAL A 502 -10.39 7.17 15.13
CA VAL A 502 -10.87 6.39 16.25
C VAL A 502 -10.34 4.98 16.05
N ASN A 503 -9.47 4.52 16.95
CA ASN A 503 -9.01 3.13 16.94
C ASN A 503 -10.20 2.17 16.91
N GLU A 504 -10.06 1.06 16.19
CA GLU A 504 -11.06 -0.01 16.17
C GLU A 504 -11.15 -0.72 17.54
N PRO A 505 -12.35 -1.21 17.95
CA PRO A 505 -12.51 -1.91 19.20
C PRO A 505 -11.82 -3.27 19.15
N LEU A 506 -10.84 -3.46 20.02
CA LEU A 506 -10.18 -4.75 20.18
C LEU A 506 -11.03 -5.67 21.05
N ARG A 507 -11.00 -6.98 20.79
CA ARG A 507 -11.73 -7.96 21.62
C ARG A 507 -11.29 -7.90 23.08
N GLU A 508 -9.99 -7.68 23.28
CA GLU A 508 -9.33 -7.60 24.57
C GLU A 508 -8.12 -6.68 24.47
N VAL A 509 -7.89 -5.88 25.51
CA VAL A 509 -6.65 -5.12 25.71
C VAL A 509 -6.08 -5.37 27.09
N GLN A 510 -4.76 -5.44 27.17
CA GLN A 510 -3.99 -5.79 28.36
C GLN A 510 -3.01 -4.66 28.72
N ASP A 511 -2.44 -4.75 29.92
CA ASP A 511 -1.43 -3.81 30.42
C ASP A 511 -1.90 -2.34 30.45
N ILE A 512 -3.20 -2.10 30.70
CA ILE A 512 -3.75 -0.74 30.76
C ILE A 512 -3.41 -0.07 32.09
N TYR A 513 -3.05 1.21 32.01
CA TYR A 513 -2.84 2.10 33.14
C TYR A 513 -3.94 3.16 33.18
N LEU A 514 -4.56 3.37 34.34
CA LEU A 514 -5.55 4.43 34.57
C LEU A 514 -5.06 5.33 35.70
N ILE A 515 -5.01 6.64 35.45
CA ILE A 515 -4.66 7.68 36.42
C ILE A 515 -5.85 8.63 36.53
N VAL A 516 -6.35 8.88 37.75
CA VAL A 516 -7.41 9.86 38.00
C VAL A 516 -6.90 10.88 39.02
N ASP A 517 -6.71 12.11 38.56
CA ASP A 517 -6.33 13.28 39.36
C ASP A 517 -7.59 14.11 39.68
N TYR A 518 -7.96 14.12 40.96
CA TYR A 518 -9.16 14.80 41.46
C TYR A 518 -8.97 16.32 41.63
N GLY A 519 -7.81 16.89 41.26
CA GLY A 519 -7.55 18.33 41.33
C GLY A 519 -7.45 18.90 42.75
N ASN A 520 -7.60 18.05 43.78
CA ASN A 520 -7.48 18.40 45.20
C ASN A 520 -6.19 17.84 45.84
N GLY A 521 -5.24 17.40 45.02
CA GLY A 521 -4.01 16.72 45.43
C GLY A 521 -4.15 15.21 45.63
N THR A 522 -5.36 14.65 45.49
CA THR A 522 -5.58 13.20 45.46
C THR A 522 -5.42 12.68 44.04
N ILE A 523 -4.53 11.71 43.85
CA ILE A 523 -4.37 10.97 42.60
C ILE A 523 -4.57 9.49 42.90
N LYS A 524 -5.39 8.80 42.11
CA LYS A 524 -5.54 7.35 42.14
C LYS A 524 -5.00 6.75 40.85
N THR A 525 -4.33 5.60 40.99
CA THR A 525 -3.75 4.88 39.86
C THR A 525 -4.15 3.41 39.94
N TRP A 526 -4.52 2.84 38.80
CA TRP A 526 -4.72 1.41 38.58
C TRP A 526 -3.82 0.98 37.43
N GLU A 527 -3.11 -0.12 37.60
CA GLU A 527 -2.07 -0.57 36.66
C GLU A 527 -2.31 -2.01 36.24
N ASN A 528 -1.86 -2.37 35.05
CA ASN A 528 -1.83 -3.74 34.53
C ASN A 528 -3.19 -4.45 34.59
N PHE A 529 -4.28 -3.75 34.24
CA PHE A 529 -5.59 -4.36 34.13
C PHE A 529 -5.99 -4.56 32.67
N GLU A 530 -6.87 -5.54 32.45
CA GLU A 530 -7.40 -5.86 31.13
C GLU A 530 -8.79 -5.28 30.92
N LEU A 531 -9.16 -5.02 29.66
CA LEU A 531 -10.55 -4.81 29.25
C LEU A 531 -10.91 -5.88 28.22
N THR A 532 -12.12 -6.42 28.28
CA THR A 532 -12.54 -7.58 27.48
C THR A 532 -13.94 -7.39 26.91
N ASN A 533 -14.32 -8.25 25.98
CA ASN A 533 -15.63 -8.28 25.32
C ASN A 533 -15.92 -7.01 24.50
N TYR A 534 -14.91 -6.47 23.82
CA TYR A 534 -15.03 -5.25 23.00
C TYR A 534 -15.38 -3.96 23.76
N ASN A 535 -15.42 -4.01 25.10
CA ASN A 535 -15.55 -2.83 25.95
C ASN A 535 -14.16 -2.25 26.25
N THR A 536 -13.48 -1.78 25.21
CA THR A 536 -12.06 -1.38 25.26
C THR A 536 -11.84 0.12 25.23
N THR A 537 -12.86 0.94 25.50
CA THR A 537 -12.74 2.39 25.38
C THR A 537 -12.06 3.05 26.59
N ALA A 538 -11.58 4.28 26.43
CA ALA A 538 -11.10 5.10 27.55
C ALA A 538 -12.18 5.32 28.64
N PHE A 539 -13.46 5.33 28.22
CA PHE A 539 -14.60 5.37 29.13
C PHE A 539 -14.81 4.03 29.85
N ASP A 540 -14.62 2.89 29.17
CA ASP A 540 -14.68 1.56 29.79
C ASP A 540 -13.58 1.38 30.84
N ALA A 541 -12.37 1.89 30.57
CA ALA A 541 -11.31 1.94 31.57
C ALA A 541 -11.73 2.72 32.83
N LEU A 542 -12.37 3.88 32.66
CA LEU A 542 -12.84 4.69 33.78
C LEU A 542 -13.97 4.03 34.56
N THR A 543 -15.00 3.52 33.87
CA THR A 543 -16.18 2.87 34.49
C THR A 543 -15.83 1.59 35.24
N LYS A 544 -14.76 0.90 34.83
CA LYS A 544 -14.29 -0.31 35.52
C LYS A 544 -13.90 -0.04 36.97
N TRP A 545 -13.38 1.15 37.28
CA TRP A 545 -12.77 1.46 38.58
C TRP A 545 -13.41 2.61 39.34
N CYS A 546 -14.23 3.42 38.67
CA CYS A 546 -14.87 4.59 39.24
C CYS A 546 -16.39 4.55 39.08
N GLU A 547 -17.11 5.07 40.07
CA GLU A 547 -18.52 5.45 39.91
C GLU A 547 -18.57 6.74 39.11
N ILE A 548 -19.34 6.76 38.03
CA ILE A 548 -19.42 7.90 37.11
C ILE A 548 -20.86 8.36 36.93
N GLU A 549 -21.06 9.67 36.86
CA GLU A 549 -22.27 10.27 36.29
C GLU A 549 -21.91 10.90 34.95
N TYR A 550 -22.76 10.68 33.95
CA TYR A 550 -22.50 11.14 32.59
C TYR A 550 -23.79 11.46 31.85
N THR A 551 -23.68 12.37 30.87
CA THR A 551 -24.73 12.64 29.90
C THR A 551 -24.32 12.11 28.53
N ASP A 552 -25.20 11.30 27.95
CA ASP A 552 -25.04 10.74 26.60
C ASP A 552 -25.72 11.66 25.56
N TYR A 553 -24.96 12.08 24.56
CA TYR A 553 -25.42 12.90 23.44
C TYR A 553 -25.54 12.11 22.12
N GLY A 554 -25.61 10.78 22.19
CA GLY A 554 -25.72 9.89 21.03
C GLY A 554 -24.45 9.92 20.18
N ASP A 555 -24.60 10.23 18.89
CA ASP A 555 -23.48 10.27 17.95
C ASP A 555 -22.40 11.29 18.31
N MET A 556 -22.69 12.28 19.17
CA MET A 556 -21.69 13.23 19.67
C MET A 556 -20.83 12.68 20.82
N GLY A 557 -21.19 11.51 21.36
CA GLY A 557 -20.48 10.82 22.43
C GLY A 557 -20.96 11.21 23.83
N ILE A 558 -20.22 10.74 24.84
CA ILE A 558 -20.53 10.90 26.25
C ILE A 558 -19.71 12.05 26.85
N ILE A 559 -20.34 12.82 27.74
CA ILE A 559 -19.69 13.78 28.65
C ILE A 559 -19.75 13.23 30.07
N VAL A 560 -18.57 13.06 30.69
CA VAL A 560 -18.45 12.68 32.11
C VAL A 560 -18.67 13.91 32.97
N GLU A 561 -19.71 13.88 33.80
CA GLU A 561 -20.12 14.98 34.69
C GLU A 561 -19.53 14.84 36.09
N SER A 562 -19.36 13.60 36.57
CA SER A 562 -18.73 13.33 37.85
C SER A 562 -17.96 12.00 37.85
N VAL A 563 -16.91 11.94 38.68
CA VAL A 563 -16.13 10.73 38.96
C VAL A 563 -15.98 10.59 40.47
N ASN A 564 -16.49 9.51 41.04
CA ASN A 564 -16.54 9.23 42.48
C ASN A 564 -17.07 10.44 43.29
N ASP A 565 -18.29 10.88 42.98
CA ASP A 565 -19.01 12.00 43.60
C ASP A 565 -18.38 13.41 43.42
N ILE A 566 -17.30 13.53 42.64
CA ILE A 566 -16.68 14.82 42.34
C ILE A 566 -17.19 15.32 40.99
N GLY A 567 -18.21 16.18 41.05
CA GLY A 567 -18.84 16.79 39.88
C GLY A 567 -18.08 18.00 39.34
N GLY A 568 -17.98 18.11 38.02
CA GLY A 568 -17.40 19.27 37.33
C GLY A 568 -16.74 18.93 35.99
N ASN A 569 -15.80 19.76 35.56
CA ASN A 569 -15.12 19.59 34.27
C ASN A 569 -14.02 18.53 34.38
N TRP A 570 -14.25 17.40 33.74
CA TRP A 570 -13.30 16.32 33.59
C TRP A 570 -12.70 16.32 32.19
N ARG A 571 -11.38 16.18 32.10
CA ARG A 571 -10.66 16.03 30.84
C ARG A 571 -9.85 14.74 30.86
N TYR A 572 -9.84 14.01 29.76
CA TYR A 572 -9.05 12.80 29.62
C TYR A 572 -7.95 12.94 28.56
N SER A 573 -6.88 12.18 28.72
CA SER A 573 -5.78 12.04 27.76
C SER A 573 -5.32 10.59 27.70
N ILE A 574 -4.75 10.18 26.57
CA ILE A 574 -4.19 8.86 26.33
C ILE A 574 -2.70 9.06 26.03
N ASN A 575 -1.82 8.39 26.79
CA ASN A 575 -0.37 8.53 26.63
C ASN A 575 0.09 10.01 26.65
N ASP A 576 -0.52 10.82 27.54
CA ASP A 576 -0.36 12.27 27.68
C ASP A 576 -0.84 13.14 26.50
N GLU A 577 -1.57 12.58 25.54
CA GLU A 577 -2.17 13.28 24.39
C GLU A 577 -3.69 13.41 24.48
N PHE A 578 -4.27 14.47 23.89
CA PHE A 578 -5.72 14.71 23.89
C PHE A 578 -6.34 14.21 22.58
N PRO A 579 -7.04 13.07 22.58
CA PRO A 579 -7.43 12.39 21.35
C PRO A 579 -8.54 13.09 20.52
N GLY A 580 -8.99 14.29 20.86
CA GLY A 580 -9.95 15.07 20.05
C GLY A 580 -11.37 14.49 19.95
N VAL A 581 -11.60 13.27 20.45
CA VAL A 581 -12.89 12.57 20.43
C VAL A 581 -13.42 12.34 21.85
N SER A 582 -14.68 11.90 22.00
CA SER A 582 -15.23 11.50 23.30
C SER A 582 -14.55 10.23 23.83
N ALA A 583 -14.39 10.11 25.15
CA ALA A 583 -13.77 8.93 25.78
C ALA A 583 -14.52 7.62 25.51
N TYR A 584 -15.81 7.71 25.17
CA TYR A 584 -16.63 6.56 24.76
C TYR A 584 -16.34 6.09 23.33
N LYS A 585 -15.65 6.91 22.53
CA LYS A 585 -15.28 6.55 21.16
C LYS A 585 -13.86 6.03 21.07
N TYR A 586 -12.94 6.51 21.90
CA TYR A 586 -11.53 6.15 21.80
C TYR A 586 -11.26 4.73 22.34
N ASN A 587 -11.01 3.76 21.46
CA ASN A 587 -10.57 2.42 21.85
C ASN A 587 -9.08 2.40 22.21
N LEU A 588 -8.77 1.76 23.34
CA LEU A 588 -7.43 1.60 23.86
C LEU A 588 -6.68 0.49 23.12
N GLN A 589 -5.35 0.52 23.22
CA GLN A 589 -4.43 -0.52 22.79
C GLN A 589 -3.68 -1.11 24.00
N ASN A 590 -2.99 -2.23 23.79
CA ASN A 590 -2.18 -2.84 24.85
C ASN A 590 -1.11 -1.87 25.35
N GLY A 591 -1.02 -1.68 26.66
CA GLY A 591 -0.02 -0.79 27.29
C GLY A 591 -0.45 0.67 27.45
N ASP A 592 -1.65 1.05 26.99
CA ASP A 592 -2.09 2.46 27.04
C ASP A 592 -2.22 3.01 28.46
N THR A 593 -1.86 4.29 28.61
CA THR A 593 -2.08 5.08 29.84
C THR A 593 -3.22 6.07 29.65
N VAL A 594 -4.35 5.81 30.31
CA VAL A 594 -5.51 6.70 30.38
C VAL A 594 -5.37 7.62 31.59
N LYS A 595 -5.44 8.93 31.39
CA LYS A 595 -5.36 9.91 32.47
C LYS A 595 -6.56 10.83 32.47
N TRP A 596 -7.23 10.96 33.60
CA TRP A 596 -8.34 11.87 33.84
C TRP A 596 -7.95 12.95 34.85
N ILE A 597 -8.23 14.21 34.54
CA ILE A 597 -7.86 15.36 35.39
C ILE A 597 -9.08 16.25 35.60
N PHE A 598 -9.34 16.57 36.86
CA PHE A 598 -10.41 17.50 37.28
C PHE A 598 -9.95 18.96 37.26
N GLY A 599 -10.84 19.87 36.85
CA GLY A 599 -10.67 21.31 37.07
C GLY A 599 -10.03 22.08 35.91
N PHE A 600 -10.21 21.60 34.68
CA PHE A 600 -9.84 22.31 33.45
C PHE A 600 -10.87 23.34 32.96
#